data_AF-A0A4Y8XZ97-F1
#
_entry.id   AF-A0A4Y8XZ97-F1
#
_cell.length_a   1.000
_cell.length_b   1.000
_cell.length_c   1.000
_cell.angle_alpha   90.00
_cell.angle_beta   90.00
_cell.angle_gamma   90.00
#
_symmetry.space_group_name_H-M   'P 1'
#
loop_
_entity.id
_entity.type
_entity.pdbx_description
1 polymer ?
#
loop_
_entity_poly.entity_id
_entity_poly.type
_entity_poly.pdbx_seq_one_letter_code
_entity_poly.pdbx_strand_id
1 'polypeptide(L)' 'EAERREAFPGWLHTYNHHRGHTALAGKPPASRAPNLTGQYT' A
#
# COMPACT_ATOMS: atom_id res chain seq x y z
N GLU A 1 4.41 -20.62 9.42
CA GLU A 1 4.59 -19.20 9.81
C GLU A 1 5.76 -18.51 9.07
N ALA A 2 6.92 -19.16 8.90
CA ALA A 2 8.09 -18.57 8.23
C ALA A 2 7.80 -18.04 6.81
N GLU A 3 7.20 -18.86 5.94
CA GLU A 3 6.85 -18.49 4.56
C GLU A 3 5.95 -17.24 4.50
N ARG A 4 4.97 -17.13 5.41
CA ARG A 4 4.09 -15.95 5.48
C ARG A 4 4.85 -14.69 5.85
N ARG A 5 5.85 -14.78 6.75
CA ARG A 5 6.68 -13.65 7.15
C ARG A 5 7.62 -13.22 6.04
N GLU A 6 8.15 -14.17 5.28
CA GLU A 6 8.99 -13.90 4.11
C GLU A 6 8.20 -13.23 2.99
N ALA A 7 6.97 -13.68 2.73
CA ALA A 7 6.10 -13.08 1.71
C ALA A 7 5.51 -11.72 2.12
N PHE A 8 5.45 -11.42 3.42
CA PHE A 8 4.75 -10.26 3.96
C PHE A 8 5.23 -8.91 3.39
N PRO A 9 6.53 -8.60 3.28
CA PRO A 9 6.98 -7.31 2.76
C PRO A 9 6.54 -7.06 1.31
N GLY A 10 6.69 -8.05 0.43
CA GLY A 10 6.28 -7.93 -0.97
C GLY A 10 4.76 -7.82 -1.13
N TRP A 11 4.02 -8.59 -0.33
CA TRP A 11 2.56 -8.48 -0.28
C TRP A 11 2.10 -7.10 0.20
N LEU A 12 2.72 -6.57 1.26
CA LEU A 12 2.37 -5.27 1.84
C LEU A 12 2.60 -4.13 0.84
N HIS A 13 3.73 -4.14 0.11
CA HIS A 13 4.01 -3.15 -0.94
C HIS A 13 2.95 -3.22 -2.05
N THR A 14 2.65 -4.42 -2.54
CA THR A 14 1.65 -4.63 -3.59
C THR A 14 0.27 -4.15 -3.17
N TYR A 15 -0.14 -4.48 -1.94
CA TYR A 15 -1.42 -4.05 -1.40
C TYR A 15 -1.51 -2.53 -1.27
N ASN A 16 -0.50 -1.89 -0.68
CA ASN A 16 -0.56 -0.46 -0.39
C ASN A 16 -0.39 0.43 -1.62
N HIS A 17 0.37 0.00 -2.63
CA HIS A 17 0.76 0.86 -3.75
C HIS A 17 0.13 0.49 -5.09
N HIS A 18 -0.22 -0.78 -5.30
CA HIS A 18 -0.63 -1.25 -6.64
C HIS A 18 -2.07 -1.76 -6.68
N ARG A 19 -2.61 -2.26 -5.57
CA ARG A 19 -3.94 -2.85 -5.55
C ARG A 19 -5.03 -1.78 -5.43
N GLY A 20 -5.80 -1.59 -6.50
CA GLY A 20 -6.98 -0.73 -6.48
C GLY A 20 -8.12 -1.28 -5.61
N HIS A 21 -8.84 -0.38 -4.93
CA HIS A 21 -10.03 -0.73 -4.15
C HIS A 21 -11.26 0.05 -4.62
N THR A 22 -12.41 -0.62 -4.71
CA THR A 22 -13.68 -0.02 -5.14
C THR A 22 -14.10 1.16 -4.26
N ALA A 23 -13.92 1.04 -2.94
CA ALA A 23 -14.18 2.12 -1.98
C ALA A 23 -13.28 3.35 -2.17
N LEU A 24 -12.19 3.20 -2.92
CA LEU A 24 -11.22 4.26 -3.23
C LEU A 24 -11.32 4.69 -4.71
N ALA A 25 -12.44 4.40 -5.38
CA ALA A 25 -12.62 4.66 -6.82
C ALA A 25 -11.52 4.00 -7.67
N GLY A 26 -11.12 2.77 -7.32
CA GLY A 26 -10.08 2.01 -8.01
C GLY A 26 -8.65 2.39 -7.64
N LYS A 27 -8.45 3.33 -6.71
CA LYS A 27 -7.12 3.75 -6.26
C LYS A 27 -6.56 2.82 -5.17
N PRO A 28 -5.23 2.72 -5.05
CA PRO A 28 -4.60 1.99 -3.95
C PRO A 28 -4.68 2.73 -2.61
N PRO A 29 -4.50 2.04 -1.47
CA PRO A 29 -4.56 2.65 -0.14
C PRO A 29 -3.63 3.86 0.04
N ALA A 30 -2.43 3.82 -0.54
CA ALA A 30 -1.46 4.91 -0.48
C ALA A 30 -1.99 6.24 -1.04
N SER A 31 -2.94 6.22 -1.99
CA SER A 31 -3.52 7.43 -2.57
C SER A 31 -4.35 8.26 -1.59
N ARG A 32 -4.67 7.72 -0.41
CA ARG A 32 -5.36 8.44 0.67
C ARG A 32 -4.43 9.16 1.64
N ALA A 33 -3.15 8.85 1.63
CA ALA A 33 -2.18 9.50 2.50
C ALA A 33 -1.62 10.72 1.77
N PRO A 34 -1.97 11.95 2.17
CA PRO A 34 -1.50 13.16 1.49
C PRO A 34 0.03 13.34 1.56
N ASN A 35 0.74 12.61 2.43
CA ASN A 35 2.17 12.78 2.68
C ASN A 35 2.90 11.44 2.86
N LEU A 36 2.69 10.48 1.95
CA LEU A 36 3.37 9.20 2.04
C LEU A 36 4.90 9.33 1.92
N THR A 37 5.34 10.31 1.13
CA THR A 37 6.69 10.89 1.18
C THR A 37 6.55 12.20 1.92
N GLY A 38 7.25 12.42 3.03
CA GLY A 38 7.18 13.68 3.79
C GLY A 38 7.53 14.91 2.95
N GLN A 39 6.55 15.44 2.24
CA GLN A 39 6.63 16.60 1.34
C GLN A 39 5.99 17.84 1.97
N TYR A 40 6.13 17.99 3.30
CA TYR A 40 6.03 19.31 3.90
C TYR A 40 7.45 19.83 4.08
N THR A 41 7.83 20.77 3.19
CA THR A 41 8.82 21.80 3.50
C THR A 41 8.28 22.76 4.53
#